data_AF-A0A7K2ZC77-F1
#
_entry.id   AF-A0A7K2ZC77-F1
#
_cell.length_a   1.000
_cell.length_b   1.000
_cell.length_c   1.000
_cell.angle_alpha   90.00
_cell.angle_beta   90.00
_cell.angle_gamma   90.00
#
_symmetry.space_group_name_H-M   'P 1'
#
loop_
_entity.id
_entity.type
_entity.pdbx_description
1 polymer ?
#
loop_
_entity_poly.entity_id
_entity_poly.type
_entity_poly.pdbx_seq_one_letter_code
_entity_poly.pdbx_strand_id
1 'polypeptide(L)'
;YRVSPHSNRVGLRTEGPALERARDGELPSEGMVLGAVQVPPDGRPVVFLNDHPTTGGYPVVGVVPETALAGAAQAAPGTRVRFSVRA
;
A
#
# COMPACT_ATOMS: atom_id res chain seq x y z
N TYR A 1 2.82 -4.95 -10.12
CA TYR A 1 3.87 -4.91 -9.09
C TYR A 1 4.27 -6.33 -8.69
N ARG A 2 5.36 -6.48 -7.94
CA ARG A 2 5.72 -7.72 -7.22
C ARG A 2 5.76 -7.47 -5.73
N VAL A 3 5.47 -8.47 -4.91
CA VAL A 3 5.62 -8.38 -3.45
C VAL A 3 7.10 -8.30 -3.10
N SER A 4 7.49 -7.31 -2.29
CA SER A 4 8.85 -7.15 -1.79
C SER A 4 9.13 -8.13 -0.64
N PRO A 5 10.36 -8.65 -0.48
CA PRO A 5 10.77 -9.40 0.71
C PRO A 5 10.70 -8.61 2.01
N HIS A 6 10.56 -7.28 1.96
CA HIS A 6 10.40 -6.41 3.14
C HIS A 6 8.94 -6.33 3.64
N SER A 7 8.02 -7.08 3.03
CA SER A 7 6.62 -7.13 3.48
C SER A 7 6.51 -7.82 4.83
N ASN A 8 5.64 -7.30 5.70
CA ASN A 8 5.41 -7.83 7.04
C ASN A 8 3.97 -7.50 7.48
N ARG A 9 3.65 -7.74 8.76
CA ARG A 9 2.30 -7.49 9.30
C ARG A 9 1.87 -6.02 9.30
N VAL A 10 2.80 -5.07 9.15
CA VAL A 10 2.48 -3.64 8.99
C VAL A 10 1.97 -3.36 7.59
N GLY A 11 2.60 -3.94 6.56
CA GLY A 11 2.17 -3.73 5.19
C GLY A 11 2.78 -4.69 4.17
N LEU A 12 1.98 -4.97 3.14
CA LEU A 12 2.43 -5.60 1.90
C LEU A 12 3.13 -4.54 1.07
N ARG A 13 4.45 -4.65 0.97
CA ARG A 13 5.31 -3.72 0.23
C ARG A 13 5.49 -4.21 -1.19
N THR A 14 5.57 -3.27 -2.13
CA THR A 14 5.68 -3.62 -3.54
C THR A 14 7.00 -3.18 -4.17
N GLU A 15 7.40 -3.91 -5.20
CA GLU A 15 8.47 -3.57 -6.13
C GLU A 15 7.88 -3.42 -7.54
N GLY A 16 8.47 -2.51 -8.32
CA GLY A 16 7.98 -2.15 -9.65
C GLY A 16 8.26 -0.69 -9.98
N PRO A 17 7.59 -0.16 -11.01
CA PRO A 17 7.72 1.24 -11.38
C PRO A 17 7.24 2.14 -10.23
N ALA A 18 7.99 3.21 -9.97
CA ALA A 18 7.57 4.23 -9.02
C ALA A 18 6.43 5.07 -9.62
N LEU A 19 5.47 5.43 -8.79
CA LEU A 19 4.45 6.42 -9.14
C LEU A 19 5.05 7.82 -8.99
N GLU A 20 4.95 8.61 -10.05
CA GLU A 20 5.33 10.01 -10.01
C GLU A 20 4.27 10.83 -9.28
N ARG A 21 4.72 11.69 -8.37
CA ARG A 21 3.84 12.59 -7.66
C ARG A 21 3.43 13.72 -8.59
N ALA A 22 2.13 13.97 -8.68
CA ALA A 22 1.61 15.16 -9.35
C ALA A 22 1.77 16.43 -8.48
N ARG A 23 2.02 16.26 -7.17
CA ARG A 23 2.18 17.33 -6.17
C ARG A 23 3.26 16.92 -5.17
N ASP A 24 4.23 17.79 -4.96
CA ASP A 24 5.41 17.50 -4.12
C ASP A 24 5.20 17.84 -2.63
N GLY A 25 4.02 18.34 -2.25
CA GLY A 25 3.68 18.63 -0.87
C GLY A 25 3.49 17.38 -0.01
N GLU A 26 3.78 17.51 1.28
CA GLU A 26 3.42 16.51 2.29
C GLU A 26 1.96 16.69 2.72
N LEU A 27 1.33 15.60 3.16
CA LEU A 27 0.01 15.66 3.77
C LEU A 27 0.17 15.77 5.28
N PRO A 28 -0.63 16.60 5.97
CA PRO A 28 -0.80 16.47 7.41
C PRO A 28 -1.16 15.02 7.76
N SER A 29 -0.71 14.55 8.92
CA SER A 29 -1.05 13.21 9.38
C SER A 29 -2.56 13.02 9.43
N GLU A 30 -3.04 11.95 8.79
CA GLU A 30 -4.45 11.57 8.75
C GLU A 30 -4.64 10.13 9.25
N GLY A 31 -5.88 9.79 9.63
CA GLY A 31 -6.22 8.46 10.13
C GLY A 31 -6.02 7.38 9.06
N MET A 32 -5.31 6.31 9.40
CA MET A 32 -5.10 5.16 8.52
C MET A 32 -6.08 4.03 8.82
N VAL A 33 -6.46 3.32 7.76
CA VAL A 33 -7.36 2.18 7.80
C VAL A 33 -6.70 0.95 7.20
N LEU A 34 -7.18 -0.22 7.61
CA LEU A 34 -6.76 -1.50 7.05
C LEU A 34 -7.01 -1.51 5.54
N GLY A 35 -6.01 -1.97 4.78
CA GLY A 35 -6.07 -2.02 3.32
C GLY A 35 -5.75 -0.70 2.61
N ALA A 36 -5.48 0.40 3.32
CA ALA A 36 -5.06 1.65 2.70
C ALA A 36 -3.79 1.45 1.85
N VAL A 37 -3.82 1.96 0.62
CA VAL A 37 -2.73 1.90 -0.35
C VAL A 37 -1.98 3.21 -0.31
N GLN A 38 -0.96 3.27 0.54
CA GLN A 38 -0.14 4.45 0.73
C GLN A 38 1.03 4.48 -0.26
N VAL A 39 1.41 5.67 -0.72
CA VAL A 39 2.54 5.90 -1.64
C VAL A 39 3.60 6.79 -0.97
N PRO A 40 4.66 6.21 -0.39
CA PRO A 40 5.78 6.96 0.19
C PRO A 40 6.58 7.76 -0.85
N PRO A 41 7.60 8.54 -0.44
CA PRO A 41 8.44 9.32 -1.36
C PRO A 41 9.18 8.48 -2.42
N ASP A 42 9.42 7.20 -2.18
CA ASP A 42 10.02 6.28 -3.16
C ASP A 42 9.05 5.85 -4.29
N GLY A 43 7.79 6.28 -4.21
CA GLY A 43 6.76 6.06 -5.22
C GLY A 43 6.22 4.62 -5.26
N ARG A 44 6.62 3.74 -4.35
CA ARG A 44 6.20 2.32 -4.38
C ARG A 44 5.00 2.11 -3.46
N PRO A 45 3.87 1.58 -3.98
CA PRO A 45 2.70 1.32 -3.15
C PRO A 45 2.98 0.38 -1.97
N VAL A 46 2.42 0.72 -0.81
CA VAL A 46 2.35 -0.14 0.37
C VAL A 46 0.89 -0.32 0.74
N VAL A 47 0.41 -1.57 0.82
CA VAL A 47 -0.94 -1.88 1.31
C VAL A 47 -0.84 -2.15 2.80
N PHE A 48 -1.52 -1.35 3.62
CA PHE A 48 -1.50 -1.50 5.07
C PHE A 48 -2.26 -2.76 5.53
N LEU A 49 -1.64 -3.48 6.47
CA LEU A 49 -2.12 -4.72 7.08
C LEU A 49 -2.34 -4.51 8.59
N ASN A 50 -2.67 -5.58 9.34
CA ASN A 50 -3.20 -5.48 10.70
C ASN A 50 -2.36 -4.68 11.72
N ASP A 51 -1.06 -4.52 11.50
CA ASP A 51 -0.18 -3.78 12.41
C ASP A 51 0.14 -2.37 11.86
N HIS A 52 -0.67 -1.84 10.94
CA HIS A 52 -0.50 -0.50 10.38
C HIS A 52 -0.61 0.59 11.48
N PRO A 53 0.12 1.71 11.37
CA PRO A 53 -0.01 2.80 12.32
C PRO A 53 -1.42 3.41 12.28
N THR A 54 -1.86 4.02 13.38
CA THR A 54 -3.16 4.69 13.44
C THR A 54 -3.23 5.95 12.57
N THR A 55 -2.09 6.57 12.27
CA THR A 55 -1.97 7.76 11.43
C THR A 55 -0.82 7.63 10.44
N GLY A 56 -0.88 8.38 9.34
CA GLY A 56 0.21 8.49 8.36
C GLY A 56 0.18 9.81 7.60
N GLY A 57 1.34 10.26 7.10
CA GLY A 57 1.51 11.53 6.39
C GLY A 57 1.79 11.39 4.88
N TYR A 58 1.73 10.18 4.34
CA TYR A 58 1.90 9.95 2.91
C TYR A 58 0.55 9.73 2.21
N PRO A 59 0.40 10.16 0.95
CA PRO A 59 -0.84 10.03 0.18
C PRO A 59 -1.34 8.60 0.10
N VAL A 60 -2.63 8.43 0.36
CA VAL A 60 -3.38 7.19 0.10
C VAL A 60 -4.08 7.32 -1.24
N VAL A 61 -3.75 6.44 -2.18
CA VAL A 61 -4.32 6.46 -3.55
C VAL A 61 -5.54 5.56 -3.71
N GLY A 62 -5.92 4.84 -2.66
CA GLY A 62 -7.09 3.98 -2.61
C GLY A 62 -7.08 3.05 -1.39
N VAL A 63 -8.13 2.25 -1.23
CA VAL A 63 -8.25 1.27 -0.16
C VAL A 63 -8.64 -0.07 -0.75
N VAL A 64 -7.88 -1.12 -0.43
CA VAL A 64 -8.21 -2.50 -0.81
C VAL A 64 -9.34 -3.00 0.09
N PRO A 65 -10.48 -3.48 -0.45
CA PRO A 65 -11.55 -4.04 0.37
C PRO A 65 -11.06 -5.24 1.18
N GLU A 66 -11.53 -5.39 2.42
CA GLU A 66 -11.14 -6.49 3.32
C GLU A 66 -11.33 -7.87 2.68
N THR A 67 -12.38 -8.05 1.87
CA THR A 67 -12.68 -9.30 1.15
C THR A 67 -11.58 -9.72 0.16
N ALA A 68 -10.76 -8.78 -0.32
CA ALA A 68 -9.61 -9.05 -1.17
C ALA A 68 -8.28 -9.03 -0.39
N LEU A 69 -8.25 -8.39 0.78
CA LEU A 69 -7.03 -8.15 1.54
C LEU A 69 -6.47 -9.43 2.16
N ALA A 70 -7.33 -10.29 2.70
CA ALA A 70 -6.90 -11.56 3.30
C ALA A 70 -6.13 -12.44 2.30
N GLY A 71 -6.61 -12.52 1.06
CA GLY A 71 -5.92 -13.25 -0.02
C GLY A 71 -4.62 -12.57 -0.44
N ALA A 72 -4.60 -11.24 -0.54
CA ALA A 72 -3.38 -10.49 -0.86
C ALA A 72 -2.30 -10.65 0.22
N ALA A 73 -2.68 -10.70 1.50
CA ALA A 73 -1.76 -10.85 2.63
C ALA A 73 -1.03 -12.21 2.66
N GLN A 74 -1.51 -13.22 1.93
CA GLN A 74 -0.84 -14.52 1.79
C GLN A 74 0.22 -14.55 0.69
N ALA A 75 0.38 -13.47 -0.08
CA ALA A 75 1.30 -13.43 -1.20
C ALA A 75 2.77 -13.46 -0.74
N ALA A 76 3.52 -14.48 -1.15
CA ALA A 76 4.95 -14.60 -0.86
C ALA A 76 5.78 -13.53 -1.60
N PRO A 77 6.98 -13.17 -1.10
CA PRO A 77 7.92 -12.33 -1.84
C PRO A 77 8.12 -12.81 -3.29
N GLY A 78 8.15 -11.85 -4.23
CA GLY A 78 8.24 -12.11 -5.67
C GLY A 78 6.89 -12.39 -6.37
N THR A 79 5.82 -12.67 -5.62
CA THR A 79 4.47 -12.86 -6.18
C THR A 79 4.03 -11.62 -6.96
N ARG A 80 3.51 -11.80 -8.17
CA ARG A 80 2.96 -10.69 -8.96
C ARG A 80 1.61 -10.26 -8.39
N VAL A 81 1.42 -8.96 -8.21
CA VAL A 81 0.16 -8.34 -7.79
C VAL A 81 -0.25 -7.24 -8.76
N ARG A 82 -1.56 -7.12 -8.99
CA ARG A 82 -2.17 -6.10 -9.86
C ARG A 82 -3.32 -5.44 -9.11
N PHE A 83 -3.32 -4.11 -9.13
CA PHE A 83 -4.45 -3.31 -8.67
C PHE A 83 -5.46 -3.14 -9.80
N SER A 84 -6.74 -3.13 -9.46
CA SER A 84 -7.84 -2.82 -10.37
C SER A 84 -8.87 -1.98 -9.64
N VAL A 85 -9.35 -0.91 -10.27
CA VAL A 85 -10.50 -0.16 -9.78
C VAL A 85 -11.75 -1.01 -10.05
N ARG A 86 -12.57 -1.26 -9.03
CA ARG A 86 -13.91 -1.82 -9.26
C ARG A 86 -14.82 -0.65 -9.63
N ALA A 87 -15.56 -0.81 -10.74
CA ALA A 87 -16.65 0.08 -11.12
C ALA A 87 -17.85 -0.10 -10.18
#